data_AF-A0A525CM73-F1
#
_entry.id   AF-A0A525CM73-F1
#
_cell.length_a   1.000
_cell.length_b   1.000
_cell.length_c   1.000
_cell.angle_alpha   90.00
_cell.angle_beta   90.00
_cell.angle_gamma   90.00
#
_symmetry.space_group_name_H-M   'P 1'
#
loop_
_entity.id
_entity.type
_entity.pdbx_description
1 polymer ?
#
loop_
_entity_poly.entity_id
_entity_poly.type
_entity_poly.pdbx_seq_one_letter_code
_entity_poly.pdbx_strand_id
1 'polypeptide(L)'
;MGIPCFDFLVESTSSITFDRAAYKYHASALFKTLLPSMTISKFARQNKGALQQRVYTFSTGQQATLTEPRDYDNGRFEIVSGTSLITDRLPDGQAGVVIDPILEGNHCVGIIQGEETVMLMSEESALLGEWTETTTLTAKMHDLKRVGLYRLFADVHAGRGAYPLDQG
;
A
#
# COMPACT_ATOMS: atom_id res chain seq x y z
N MET A 1 -7.85 5.82 3.91
CA MET A 1 -7.51 5.85 2.47
C MET A 1 -7.93 4.51 1.87
N GLY A 2 -8.98 4.46 1.06
CA GLY A 2 -9.59 3.22 0.55
C GLY A 2 -8.85 2.60 -0.63
N ILE A 3 -7.53 2.45 -0.53
CA ILE A 3 -6.78 1.65 -1.51
C ILE A 3 -7.01 0.18 -1.13
N PRO A 4 -7.64 -0.65 -1.99
CA PRO A 4 -8.16 -1.95 -1.57
C PRO A 4 -7.12 -2.90 -0.96
N CYS A 5 -5.87 -2.86 -1.43
CA CYS A 5 -4.81 -3.74 -0.91
C CYS A 5 -4.31 -3.37 0.50
N PHE A 6 -4.74 -2.24 1.04
CA PHE A 6 -4.39 -1.80 2.39
C PHE A 6 -5.57 -1.88 3.37
N ASP A 7 -6.73 -2.34 2.92
CA ASP A 7 -7.94 -2.46 3.75
C ASP A 7 -7.79 -3.54 4.85
N PHE A 8 -6.83 -4.46 4.70
CA PHE A 8 -6.53 -5.57 5.63
C PHE A 8 -5.58 -5.20 6.79
N LEU A 9 -5.04 -3.97 6.80
CA LEU A 9 -3.94 -3.64 7.69
C LEU A 9 -4.43 -3.16 9.06
N VAL A 10 -4.15 -3.97 10.08
CA VAL A 10 -4.53 -3.76 11.49
C VAL A 10 -3.36 -3.36 12.40
N GLU A 11 -3.72 -2.88 13.60
CA GLU A 11 -3.01 -2.01 14.56
C GLU A 11 -1.59 -2.42 15.03
N SER A 12 -1.04 -3.58 14.63
CA SER A 12 0.25 -4.10 15.10
C SER A 12 1.42 -3.94 14.11
N THR A 13 1.34 -2.97 13.20
CA THR A 13 2.41 -2.72 12.23
C THR A 13 3.66 -2.17 12.93
N SER A 14 4.79 -2.87 12.80
CA SER A 14 6.09 -2.47 13.38
C SER A 14 6.97 -1.71 12.38
N SER A 15 6.89 -2.07 11.09
CA SER A 15 7.54 -1.30 10.04
C SER A 15 6.85 -1.38 8.69
N ILE A 16 7.05 -0.34 7.87
CA ILE A 16 6.52 -0.24 6.50
C ILE A 16 7.65 0.19 5.58
N THR A 17 7.85 -0.50 4.46
CA THR A 17 8.81 -0.11 3.44
C THR A 17 8.12 0.01 2.09
N PHE A 18 8.28 1.15 1.43
CA PHE A 18 8.00 1.31 0.01
C PHE A 18 9.32 1.34 -0.75
N ASP A 19 9.72 0.22 -1.31
CA ASP A 19 10.92 0.15 -2.17
C ASP A 19 10.53 0.50 -3.60
N ARG A 20 10.78 1.75 -4.01
CA ARG A 20 10.43 2.29 -5.34
C ARG A 20 8.93 2.21 -5.68
N ALA A 21 8.08 1.86 -4.71
CA ALA A 21 6.65 1.60 -4.85
C ALA A 21 5.74 2.80 -4.50
N ALA A 22 6.29 4.00 -4.33
CA ALA A 22 5.49 5.19 -4.07
C ALA A 22 6.21 6.48 -4.44
N TYR A 23 5.45 7.53 -4.74
CA TYR A 23 5.99 8.89 -4.65
C TYR A 23 6.06 9.32 -3.19
N LYS A 24 7.01 10.20 -2.88
CA LYS A 24 7.22 10.73 -1.53
C LYS A 24 5.94 11.14 -0.80
N TYR A 25 5.09 11.96 -1.42
CA TYR A 25 3.88 12.48 -0.76
C TYR A 25 2.82 11.39 -0.53
N HIS A 26 2.71 10.42 -1.44
CA HIS A 26 1.82 9.27 -1.25
C HIS A 26 2.34 8.34 -0.15
N ALA A 27 3.65 8.08 -0.13
CA ALA A 27 4.27 7.27 0.90
C ALA A 27 4.03 7.87 2.29
N SER A 28 4.22 9.18 2.46
CA SER A 28 3.95 9.83 3.74
C SER A 28 2.49 9.76 4.15
N ALA A 29 1.55 9.94 3.22
CA ALA A 29 0.12 9.81 3.51
C ALA A 29 -0.27 8.37 3.89
N LEU A 30 0.32 7.39 3.20
CA LEU A 30 0.15 5.97 3.52
C LEU A 30 0.74 5.63 4.89
N PHE A 31 1.95 6.10 5.21
CA PHE A 31 2.54 5.88 6.53
C PHE A 31 1.67 6.44 7.65
N LYS A 32 1.10 7.64 7.49
CA LYS A 32 0.17 8.22 8.46
C LYS A 32 -1.12 7.41 8.59
N THR A 33 -1.64 6.92 7.46
CA THR A 33 -2.87 6.10 7.44
C THR A 33 -2.64 4.75 8.13
N LEU A 34 -1.49 4.11 7.86
CA LEU A 34 -1.16 2.78 8.34
C LEU A 34 -0.55 2.78 9.75
N LEU A 35 -0.11 3.93 10.25
CA LEU A 35 0.38 4.15 11.61
C LEU A 35 -0.42 5.29 12.30
N PRO A 36 -1.75 5.13 12.44
CA PRO A 36 -2.67 6.22 12.78
C PRO A 36 -2.70 6.52 14.28
N SER A 37 -1.58 6.95 14.84
CA SER A 37 -1.45 7.55 16.20
C SER A 37 -0.04 8.06 16.47
N MET A 38 0.77 8.17 15.41
CA MET A 38 2.21 8.25 15.56
C MET A 38 2.75 9.53 14.94
N THR A 39 3.43 10.32 15.76
CA THR A 39 4.16 11.50 15.27
C THR A 39 5.53 11.07 14.80
N ILE A 40 6.00 11.60 13.68
CA ILE A 40 7.38 11.36 13.22
C ILE A 40 8.31 12.03 14.23
N SER A 41 9.10 11.23 14.95
CA SER A 41 10.07 11.68 15.94
C SER A 41 11.44 11.95 15.32
N LYS A 42 11.79 11.21 14.26
CA LYS A 42 13.08 11.34 13.57
C LYS A 42 12.93 11.10 12.08
N PHE A 43 13.77 11.78 11.32
CA PHE A 43 13.89 11.62 9.88
C PHE A 43 15.36 11.52 9.48
N ALA A 44 15.69 10.56 8.62
CA ALA A 44 17.02 10.38 8.05
C ALA A 44 16.95 10.21 6.53
N ARG A 45 17.96 10.72 5.83
CA ARG A 45 18.21 10.45 4.41
C ARG A 45 19.49 9.64 4.29
N GLN A 46 19.46 8.64 3.44
CA GLN A 46 20.59 7.77 3.16
C GLN A 46 20.70 7.60 1.64
N ASN A 47 21.93 7.64 1.12
CA ASN A 47 22.18 7.29 -0.27
C ASN A 47 22.61 5.83 -0.32
N LYS A 48 22.01 5.05 -1.20
CA LYS A 48 22.33 3.64 -1.43
C LYS A 48 22.66 3.46 -2.90
N GLY A 49 23.89 3.80 -3.27
CA GLY A 49 24.31 3.89 -4.68
C GLY A 49 23.52 4.97 -5.42
N ALA A 50 22.82 4.58 -6.49
CA ALA A 50 21.95 5.47 -7.26
C ALA A 50 20.58 5.73 -6.61
N LEU A 51 20.24 5.01 -5.53
CA LEU A 51 18.96 5.13 -4.85
C LEU A 51 19.05 6.08 -3.65
N GLN A 52 17.95 6.77 -3.36
CA GLN A 52 17.79 7.58 -2.15
C GLN A 52 16.79 6.91 -1.23
N GLN A 53 17.21 6.65 0.00
CA GLN A 53 16.36 6.08 1.03
C GLN A 53 16.02 7.15 2.07
N ARG A 54 14.74 7.22 2.43
CA ARG A 54 14.22 8.06 3.52
C ARG A 54 13.70 7.14 4.60
N VAL A 55 14.20 7.33 5.81
CA VAL A 55 13.77 6.57 6.98
C VAL A 55 13.09 7.51 7.95
N TYR A 56 11.85 7.19 8.28
CA TYR A 56 11.01 7.88 9.25
C TYR A 56 10.92 7.01 10.49
N THR A 57 11.28 7.55 11.64
CA THR A 57 11.03 6.90 12.92
C THR A 57 9.88 7.62 13.60
N PHE A 58 8.95 6.84 14.12
CA PHE A 58 7.78 7.33 14.81
C PHE A 58 8.01 7.38 16.33
N SER A 59 7.23 8.18 17.04
CA SER A 59 7.34 8.39 18.50
C SER A 59 7.27 7.11 19.32
N THR A 60 6.60 6.08 18.80
CA THR A 60 6.39 4.77 19.42
C THR A 60 7.40 3.71 18.95
N GLY A 61 8.41 4.10 18.15
CA GLY A 61 9.53 3.24 17.74
C GLY A 61 9.38 2.56 16.37
N GLN A 62 8.19 2.58 15.77
CA GLN A 62 7.94 2.06 14.42
C GLN A 62 8.78 2.80 13.39
N GLN A 63 9.11 2.12 12.30
CA GLN A 63 9.89 2.67 11.21
C GLN A 63 9.14 2.60 9.89
N ALA A 64 9.18 3.68 9.14
CA ALA A 64 8.75 3.68 7.75
C ALA A 64 9.91 4.06 6.82
N THR A 65 10.05 3.34 5.72
CA THR A 65 11.12 3.53 4.74
C THR A 65 10.54 3.79 3.37
N LEU A 66 11.09 4.77 2.66
CA LEU A 66 10.82 5.01 1.24
C LEU A 66 12.13 5.00 0.46
N THR A 67 12.19 4.21 -0.60
CA THR A 67 13.29 4.22 -1.57
C THR A 67 12.86 4.89 -2.87
N GLU A 68 13.66 5.84 -3.36
CA GLU A 68 13.49 6.61 -4.59
C GLU A 68 14.68 6.36 -5.55
N PRO A 69 14.53 6.52 -6.88
CA PRO A 69 13.31 6.92 -7.59
C PRO A 69 12.27 5.81 -7.67
N ARG A 70 11.01 6.22 -7.90
CA ARG A 70 9.89 5.29 -8.08
C ARG A 70 10.05 4.48 -9.38
N ASP A 71 9.79 3.19 -9.29
CA ASP A 71 9.82 2.20 -10.36
C ASP A 71 8.78 1.14 -9.98
N TYR A 72 7.59 1.19 -10.58
CA TYR A 72 6.49 0.28 -10.22
C TYR A 72 6.66 -1.13 -10.78
N ASP A 73 7.45 -1.28 -11.84
CA ASP A 73 7.67 -2.59 -12.46
C ASP A 73 8.59 -3.45 -11.60
N ASN A 74 9.57 -2.81 -10.94
CA ASN A 74 10.55 -3.48 -10.08
C ASN A 74 10.40 -3.15 -8.59
N GLY A 75 9.46 -2.28 -8.24
CA GLY A 75 9.20 -1.88 -6.87
C GLY A 75 8.38 -2.92 -6.11
N ARG A 76 8.30 -2.74 -4.79
CA ARG A 76 7.41 -3.49 -3.90
C ARG A 76 7.11 -2.71 -2.63
N PHE A 77 6.07 -3.12 -1.93
CA PHE A 77 5.86 -2.70 -0.55
C PHE A 77 6.02 -3.87 0.41
N GLU A 78 6.50 -3.58 1.61
CA GLU A 78 6.69 -4.55 2.68
C GLU A 78 6.09 -3.97 3.95
N ILE A 79 5.33 -4.77 4.68
CA ILE A 79 4.72 -4.38 5.94
C ILE A 79 5.01 -5.48 6.94
N VAL A 80 5.64 -5.13 8.06
CA VAL A 80 5.93 -6.09 9.13
C VAL A 80 4.89 -5.89 10.21
N SER A 81 4.08 -6.92 10.47
CA SER A 81 3.09 -6.96 11.55
C SER A 81 3.38 -8.16 12.44
N GLY A 82 3.74 -7.91 13.70
CA GLY A 82 4.28 -8.93 14.59
C GLY A 82 5.54 -9.59 13.99
N THR A 83 5.48 -10.90 13.73
CA THR A 83 6.54 -11.69 13.08
C THR A 83 6.33 -11.90 11.59
N SER A 84 5.22 -11.42 11.03
CA SER A 84 4.82 -11.68 9.65
C SER A 84 5.21 -10.53 8.72
N LEU A 85 5.83 -10.88 7.60
CA LEU A 85 6.03 -9.99 6.46
C LEU A 85 4.79 -10.06 5.57
N ILE A 86 4.21 -8.92 5.23
CA ILE A 86 3.09 -8.77 4.29
C ILE A 86 3.59 -7.97 3.08
N THR A 87 3.38 -8.46 1.87
CA THR A 87 3.89 -7.84 0.64
C THR A 87 3.10 -8.32 -0.57
N ASP A 88 3.14 -7.61 -1.70
CA ASP A 88 2.62 -8.08 -2.98
C ASP A 88 3.60 -8.98 -3.76
N ARG A 89 4.84 -9.08 -3.30
CA ARG A 89 5.86 -9.97 -3.88
C ARG A 89 6.93 -10.31 -2.86
N LEU A 90 7.00 -11.57 -2.45
CA LEU A 90 8.03 -12.03 -1.53
C LEU A 90 9.43 -11.87 -2.13
N PRO A 91 10.40 -11.36 -1.36
CA PRO A 91 11.82 -11.48 -1.72
C PRO A 91 12.23 -12.95 -1.73
N ASP A 92 13.18 -13.31 -2.60
CA ASP A 92 13.67 -14.69 -2.72
C ASP A 92 14.07 -15.29 -1.37
N GLY A 93 13.50 -16.46 -1.06
CA GLY A 93 13.81 -17.21 0.15
C GLY A 93 13.21 -16.63 1.45
N GLN A 94 12.37 -15.60 1.39
CA GLN A 94 11.65 -15.09 2.54
C GLN A 94 10.25 -15.69 2.64
N ALA A 95 9.82 -16.00 3.87
CA ALA A 95 8.46 -16.40 4.18
C ALA A 95 7.63 -15.17 4.59
N GLY A 96 6.35 -15.17 4.23
CA GLY A 96 5.41 -14.11 4.59
C GLY A 96 4.04 -14.35 3.97
N VAL A 97 3.15 -13.38 4.14
CA VAL A 97 1.82 -13.35 3.55
C VAL A 97 1.88 -12.51 2.29
N VAL A 98 1.54 -13.12 1.16
CA VAL A 98 1.40 -12.39 -0.10
C VAL A 98 0.00 -11.80 -0.16
N ILE A 99 -0.08 -10.54 -0.58
CA ILE A 99 -1.34 -9.91 -0.99
C ILE A 99 -1.49 -10.15 -2.49
N ASP A 100 -2.44 -10.99 -2.87
CA ASP A 100 -2.64 -11.41 -4.24
C ASP A 100 -3.97 -10.89 -4.83
N PRO A 101 -4.04 -10.63 -6.13
CA PRO A 101 -5.30 -10.37 -6.80
C PRO A 101 -6.11 -11.67 -6.97
N ILE A 102 -7.41 -11.59 -6.79
CA ILE A 102 -8.36 -12.63 -7.18
C ILE A 102 -8.76 -12.34 -8.62
N LEU A 103 -8.41 -13.25 -9.54
CA LEU A 103 -8.63 -13.07 -10.97
C LEU A 103 -9.82 -13.89 -11.47
N GLU A 104 -10.70 -13.25 -12.23
CA GLU A 104 -11.68 -13.90 -13.11
C GLU A 104 -11.32 -13.56 -14.56
N GLY A 105 -10.76 -14.54 -15.27
CA GLY A 105 -10.13 -14.27 -16.57
C GLY A 105 -8.93 -13.35 -16.42
N ASN A 106 -8.92 -12.23 -17.14
CA ASN A 106 -7.90 -11.18 -17.06
C ASN A 106 -8.34 -9.98 -16.21
N HIS A 107 -9.38 -10.12 -15.37
CA HIS A 107 -9.85 -9.03 -14.52
C HIS A 107 -9.65 -9.36 -13.04
N CYS A 108 -9.19 -8.38 -12.28
CA CYS A 108 -9.10 -8.48 -10.83
C CYS A 108 -10.46 -8.14 -10.22
N VAL A 109 -11.08 -9.12 -9.57
CA VAL A 109 -12.40 -9.00 -8.94
C VAL A 109 -12.32 -8.91 -7.42
N GLY A 110 -11.12 -9.04 -6.87
CA GLY A 110 -10.89 -9.00 -5.43
C GLY A 110 -9.41 -9.01 -5.11
N ILE A 111 -9.10 -8.83 -3.83
CA ILE A 111 -7.75 -8.96 -3.28
C ILE A 111 -7.83 -9.93 -2.12
N ILE A 112 -6.84 -10.80 -1.98
CA ILE A 112 -6.72 -11.76 -0.89
C ILE A 112 -5.41 -11.52 -0.14
N GLN A 113 -5.46 -11.58 1.19
CA GLN A 113 -4.32 -11.55 2.09
C GLN A 113 -4.48 -12.68 3.11
N GLY A 114 -3.79 -13.80 2.89
CA GLY A 114 -3.97 -15.00 3.73
C GLY A 114 -5.40 -15.54 3.60
N GLU A 115 -6.18 -15.50 4.68
CA GLU A 115 -7.60 -15.92 4.69
C GLU A 115 -8.58 -14.76 4.48
N GLU A 116 -8.10 -13.50 4.53
CA GLU A 116 -8.95 -12.33 4.38
C GLU A 116 -9.10 -11.93 2.91
N THR A 117 -10.31 -11.57 2.50
CA THR A 117 -10.62 -11.17 1.13
C THR A 117 -11.40 -9.87 1.10
N VAL A 118 -11.05 -8.98 0.18
CA VAL A 118 -11.80 -7.77 -0.17
C VAL A 118 -12.24 -7.92 -1.61
N MET A 119 -13.55 -8.09 -1.81
CA MET A 119 -14.13 -8.16 -3.15
C MET A 119 -14.33 -6.75 -3.71
N LEU A 120 -14.05 -6.60 -4.99
CA LEU A 120 -14.23 -5.35 -5.73
C LEU A 120 -15.62 -5.30 -6.36
N MET A 121 -16.20 -4.11 -6.42
CA MET A 121 -17.38 -3.88 -7.25
C MET A 121 -17.01 -3.92 -8.74
N SER A 122 -17.98 -4.14 -9.63
CA SER A 122 -17.75 -4.18 -11.08
C SER A 122 -17.03 -2.95 -11.61
N GLU A 123 -17.38 -1.77 -11.10
CA GLU A 123 -16.81 -0.47 -11.45
C GLU A 123 -15.36 -0.36 -10.97
N GLU A 124 -15.05 -0.90 -9.79
CA GLU A 124 -13.71 -0.92 -9.24
C GLU A 124 -12.79 -1.85 -10.04
N SER A 125 -13.29 -3.04 -10.38
CA SER A 125 -12.60 -4.00 -11.25
C SER A 125 -12.30 -3.38 -12.62
N ALA A 126 -13.28 -2.71 -13.23
CA ALA A 126 -13.11 -2.03 -14.51
C ALA A 126 -12.03 -0.94 -14.46
N LEU A 127 -11.94 -0.19 -13.36
CA LEU A 127 -10.91 0.84 -13.16
C LEU A 127 -9.48 0.28 -13.06
N LEU A 128 -9.34 -0.98 -12.66
CA LEU A 128 -8.04 -1.67 -12.60
C LEU A 128 -7.56 -2.19 -13.95
N GLY A 129 -8.48 -2.31 -14.92
CA GLY A 129 -8.21 -2.82 -16.26
C GLY A 129 -7.76 -4.28 -16.24
N GLU A 130 -7.02 -4.68 -17.28
CA GLU A 130 -6.56 -6.05 -17.43
C GLU A 130 -5.40 -6.38 -16.49
N TRP A 131 -5.37 -7.62 -16.04
CA TRP A 131 -4.36 -8.22 -15.17
C TRP A 131 -3.75 -9.44 -15.85
N THR A 132 -2.44 -9.60 -15.69
CA THR A 132 -1.73 -10.83 -16.07
C THR A 132 -1.22 -11.51 -14.82
N GLU A 133 -0.88 -12.80 -14.91
CA GLU A 133 -0.30 -13.56 -13.79
C GLU A 133 1.00 -12.94 -13.23
N THR A 134 1.70 -12.13 -14.03
CA THR A 134 2.94 -11.46 -13.63
C THR A 134 2.73 -10.05 -13.05
N THR A 135 1.52 -9.52 -13.14
CA THR A 135 1.20 -8.16 -12.70
C THR A 135 1.03 -8.12 -11.19
N THR A 136 1.82 -7.30 -10.51
CA THR A 136 1.70 -7.09 -9.05
C THR A 136 0.80 -5.91 -8.71
N LEU A 137 0.38 -5.85 -7.45
CA LEU A 137 -0.32 -4.69 -6.90
C LEU A 137 0.53 -3.41 -7.00
N THR A 138 1.83 -3.50 -6.80
CA THR A 138 2.75 -2.35 -6.98
C THR A 138 2.76 -1.87 -8.43
N ALA A 139 2.77 -2.77 -9.41
CA ALA A 139 2.65 -2.41 -10.82
C ALA A 139 1.30 -1.70 -11.11
N LYS A 140 0.23 -2.13 -10.44
CA LYS A 140 -1.12 -1.55 -10.52
C LYS A 140 -1.39 -0.39 -9.58
N MET A 141 -0.37 0.14 -8.90
CA MET A 141 -0.54 1.18 -7.88
C MET A 141 -1.20 2.47 -8.42
N HIS A 142 -1.01 2.79 -9.70
CA HIS A 142 -1.71 3.93 -10.30
C HIS A 142 -3.20 3.68 -10.46
N ASP A 143 -3.59 2.48 -10.89
CA ASP A 143 -4.99 2.09 -11.07
C ASP A 143 -5.69 1.91 -9.73
N LEU A 144 -5.01 1.31 -8.75
CA LEU A 144 -5.50 1.20 -7.37
C LEU A 144 -5.82 2.56 -6.74
N LYS A 145 -5.09 3.63 -7.09
CA LYS A 145 -5.43 4.99 -6.66
C LYS A 145 -6.68 5.53 -7.33
N ARG A 146 -6.97 5.12 -8.58
CA ARG A 146 -8.23 5.48 -9.25
C ARG A 146 -9.42 4.84 -8.53
N VAL A 147 -9.27 3.58 -8.12
CA VAL A 147 -10.27 2.90 -7.27
C VAL A 147 -10.45 3.63 -5.93
N GLY A 148 -9.36 3.98 -5.25
CA GLY A 148 -9.44 4.73 -3.99
C GLY A 148 -10.11 6.11 -4.15
N LEU A 149 -9.89 6.79 -5.28
CA LEU A 149 -10.56 8.05 -5.61
C LEU A 149 -12.06 7.85 -5.93
N TYR A 150 -12.39 6.79 -6.67
CA TYR A 150 -13.78 6.41 -6.93
C TYR A 150 -14.54 6.16 -5.63
N ARG A 151 -13.98 5.36 -4.71
CA ARG A 151 -14.56 5.11 -3.38
C ARG A 151 -14.79 6.40 -2.60
N LEU A 152 -13.80 7.31 -2.60
CA LEU A 152 -13.94 8.62 -1.96
C LEU A 152 -15.12 9.42 -2.54
N PHE A 153 -15.26 9.49 -3.87
CA PHE A 153 -16.37 10.21 -4.47
C PHE A 153 -17.72 9.55 -4.22
N ALA A 154 -17.78 8.21 -4.18
CA ALA A 154 -18.98 7.48 -3.82
C ALA A 154 -19.41 7.78 -2.37
N ASP A 155 -18.46 7.83 -1.43
CA ASP A 155 -18.73 8.18 -0.03
C ASP A 155 -19.22 9.62 0.14
N VAL A 156 -18.57 10.57 -0.53
CA VAL A 156 -19.00 11.98 -0.55
C VAL A 156 -20.40 12.12 -1.13
N HIS A 157 -20.67 11.45 -2.26
CA HIS A 157 -21.98 11.47 -2.91
C HIS A 157 -23.08 10.88 -1.99
N ALA A 158 -22.76 9.83 -1.25
CA ALA A 158 -23.68 9.19 -0.30
C ALA A 158 -23.83 9.96 1.03
N GLY A 159 -23.22 11.14 1.17
CA GLY A 159 -23.30 11.96 2.38
C GLY A 159 -22.49 11.44 3.57
N ARG A 160 -21.62 10.44 3.36
CA ARG A 160 -20.70 9.93 4.40
C ARG A 160 -19.49 10.85 4.63
N GLY A 161 -19.24 11.77 3.70
CA GLY A 161 -18.15 12.73 3.77
C GLY A 161 -16.85 12.23 3.16
N ALA A 162 -15.82 13.07 3.22
CA ALA A 162 -14.47 12.76 2.77
C ALA A 162 -13.57 12.32 3.95
N TYR A 163 -12.32 11.91 3.66
CA TYR A 163 -11.35 11.65 4.71
C TYR A 163 -11.11 12.91 5.57
N PRO A 164 -11.01 12.78 6.90
CA PRO A 164 -10.67 13.90 7.79
C PRO A 164 -9.33 14.55 7.41
N LEU A 165 -9.28 15.89 7.36
CA LEU A 165 -8.07 16.64 6.97
C LEU A 165 -6.95 16.56 8.01
N ASP A 166 -7.26 16.23 9.26
CA ASP A 166 -6.30 16.00 10.34
C ASP A 166 -5.50 14.69 10.18
N GLN A 167 -5.89 13.85 9.22
CA GLN A 167 -5.14 12.64 8.83
C GLN A 167 -4.12 12.89 7.69
N GLY A 168 -3.99 14.15 7.22
CA GLY A 168 -3.12 14.58 6.10
C GLY A 168 -1.68 14.91 6.48
#